data_AF-A0A967GKD7-F1
#
_entry.id   AF-A0A967GKD7-F1
#
_cell.length_a   1.000
_cell.length_b   1.000
_cell.length_c   1.000
_cell.angle_alpha   90.00
_cell.angle_beta   90.00
_cell.angle_gamma   90.00
#
_symmetry.space_group_name_H-M   'P 1'
#
loop_
_entity.id
_entity.type
_entity.pdbx_description
1 polymer ?
#
loop_
_entity_poly.entity_id
_entity_poly.type
_entity_poly.pdbx_seq_one_letter_code
_entity_poly.pdbx_strand_id
1 'polypeptide(L)' 'MQDPTTDFLKPRLVDVTTVDAHHARITLEPLERGFGYTLGNALRRI' A
#
# COMPACT_ATOMS: atom_id res chain seq x y z
N MET A 1 -6.83 22.96 17.54
CA MET A 1 -5.85 21.98 17.02
C MET A 1 -6.60 21.09 16.05
N GLN A 2 -6.30 21.19 14.75
CA GLN A 2 -6.83 20.27 13.75
C GLN A 2 -6.11 18.92 13.90
N ASP A 3 -6.86 17.83 13.86
CA ASP A 3 -6.36 16.47 14.08
C ASP A 3 -5.61 15.99 12.82
N PRO A 4 -4.27 15.86 12.85
CA PRO A 4 -3.43 15.61 11.67
C PRO A 4 -3.64 14.20 11.06
N THR A 5 -4.49 13.39 11.67
CA THR A 5 -4.75 12.00 11.27
C THR A 5 -5.85 11.85 10.22
N THR A 6 -6.65 12.90 9.98
CA THR A 6 -7.80 12.83 9.08
C THR A 6 -7.43 13.04 7.60
N ASP A 7 -6.22 13.53 7.32
CA ASP A 7 -5.77 13.93 5.97
C ASP A 7 -4.94 12.86 5.23
N PHE A 8 -4.77 11.66 5.81
CA PHE A 8 -4.01 10.61 5.12
C PHE A 8 -4.80 10.01 3.95
N LEU A 9 -4.16 9.95 2.78
CA LEU A 9 -4.68 9.20 1.64
C LEU A 9 -4.83 7.72 2.02
N LYS A 10 -6.07 7.21 1.92
CA LYS A 10 -6.36 5.78 2.17
C LYS A 10 -5.95 4.97 0.94
N PRO A 11 -4.95 4.06 1.04
CA PRO A 11 -4.53 3.27 -0.10
C PRO A 11 -5.66 2.37 -0.57
N ARG A 12 -5.82 2.28 -1.90
CA ARG A 12 -6.72 1.34 -2.55
C ARG A 12 -5.90 0.36 -3.37
N LEU A 13 -6.42 -0.85 -3.54
CA LEU A 13 -5.87 -1.80 -4.49
C LEU A 13 -6.19 -1.31 -5.90
N VAL A 14 -5.14 -0.95 -6.64
CA VAL A 14 -5.29 -0.38 -7.98
C VAL A 14 -5.10 -1.46 -9.03
N ASP A 15 -4.10 -2.31 -8.86
CA ASP A 15 -3.76 -3.32 -9.86
C ASP A 15 -3.23 -4.61 -9.22
N VAL A 16 -3.58 -5.73 -9.85
CA VAL A 16 -3.03 -7.06 -9.57
C VAL A 16 -2.64 -7.69 -10.90
N THR A 17 -1.34 -7.70 -11.18
CA THR A 17 -0.77 -8.37 -12.34
C THR A 17 -0.36 -9.80 -11.94
N THR A 18 -1.04 -10.83 -12.44
CA THR A 18 -0.58 -12.22 -12.30
C THR A 18 0.57 -12.48 -13.27
N VAL A 19 1.74 -12.86 -12.75
CA VAL A 19 2.95 -13.15 -13.54
C VAL A 19 3.00 -14.64 -13.90
N ASP A 20 2.68 -15.51 -12.94
CA ASP A 20 2.50 -16.95 -13.15
C ASP A 20 1.47 -17.52 -12.13
N ALA A 21 1.33 -18.85 -12.06
CA ALA A 21 0.37 -19.51 -11.16
C ALA A 21 0.65 -19.29 -9.65
N HIS A 22 1.87 -18.93 -9.29
CA HIS A 22 2.36 -18.74 -7.92
C HIS A 22 2.98 -17.37 -7.67
N HIS A 23 2.95 -16.47 -8.66
CA HIS A 23 3.61 -15.18 -8.62
C HIS A 23 2.69 -14.08 -9.14
N ALA A 24 2.50 -13.04 -8.35
CA ALA A 24 1.73 -11.88 -8.72
C ALA A 24 2.41 -10.60 -8.23
N ARG A 25 2.19 -9.51 -8.96
CA ARG A 25 2.59 -8.16 -8.60
C ARG A 25 1.34 -7.36 -8.25
N ILE A 26 1.38 -6.70 -7.09
CA ILE A 26 0.24 -5.95 -6.55
C ILE A 26 0.66 -4.48 -6.44
N THR A 27 -0.18 -3.57 -6.92
CA THR A 27 0.07 -2.11 -6.87
C THR A 27 -1.00 -1.43 -6.03
N LEU A 28 -0.56 -0.66 -5.02
CA LEU A 28 -1.40 0.05 -4.07
C LEU A 28 -1.15 1.55 -4.16
N GLU A 29 -2.15 2.32 -4.58
CA GLU A 29 -2.07 3.78 -4.75
C GLU A 29 -3.44 4.43 -4.48
N PRO A 30 -3.50 5.73 -4.10
CA PRO A 30 -2.37 6.60 -3.77
C PRO A 30 -1.84 6.33 -2.35
N LEU A 31 -0.54 6.53 -2.15
CA LEU A 31 0.14 6.40 -0.86
C LEU A 31 0.87 7.69 -0.51
N GLU A 32 0.77 8.08 0.75
CA GLU A 32 1.57 9.17 1.30
C GLU A 32 3.05 8.81 1.35
N ARG A 33 3.90 9.83 1.22
CA ARG A 33 5.36 9.64 1.24
C ARG A 33 5.77 8.90 2.53
N GLY A 34 6.48 7.79 2.37
CA GLY A 34 6.95 6.95 3.47
C GLY A 34 6.01 5.80 3.87
N PHE A 35 4.70 5.90 3.60
CA PHE A 35 3.75 4.83 3.95
C PHE A 35 3.99 3.53 3.16
N GLY A 36 4.53 3.63 1.95
CA GLY A 36 4.92 2.45 1.16
C GLY A 36 5.93 1.55 1.88
N TYR A 37 6.91 2.13 2.59
CA TYR A 37 7.86 1.34 3.38
C TYR A 37 7.21 0.72 4.61
N THR A 38 6.37 1.47 5.32
CA THR A 38 5.69 0.98 6.53
C THR A 38 4.77 -0.19 6.21
N LEU A 39 3.91 -0.04 5.19
CA LEU A 39 2.98 -1.09 4.77
C LEU A 39 3.72 -2.26 4.12
N GLY A 40 4.67 -1.99 3.23
CA GLY A 40 5.47 -3.03 2.58
C GLY A 40 6.26 -3.88 3.57
N ASN A 41 6.90 -3.26 4.56
CA ASN A 41 7.61 -3.99 5.61
C ASN A 41 6.66 -4.77 6.52
N ALA A 42 5.46 -4.26 6.82
CA ALA A 42 4.49 -4.97 7.63
C ALA A 42 3.97 -6.21 6.89
N LEU A 43 3.53 -6.05 5.64
CA LEU A 43 3.00 -7.14 4.81
C LEU A 43 4.05 -8.21 4.51
N ARG A 44 5.32 -7.82 4.28
CA ARG A 44 6.42 -8.79 4.06
C ARG A 44 6.69 -9.69 5.28
N ARG A 45 6.26 -9.26 6.48
CA ARG A 45 6.52 -9.97 7.74
C ARG A 45 5.38 -10.88 8.19
N ILE A 46 4.25 -10.87 7.50
CA ILE A 46 3.07 -11.70 7.77
C ILE A 46 2.97 -12.74 6.67
#